data_AF-A0A1I0TPT6-F1
#
_entry.id   AF-A0A1I0TPT6-F1
#
_cell.length_a   1.000
_cell.length_b   1.000
_cell.length_c   1.000
_cell.angle_alpha   90.00
_cell.angle_beta   90.00
_cell.angle_gamma   90.00
#
_symmetry.space_group_name_H-M   'P 1'
#
loop_
_entity.id
_entity.type
_entity.pdbx_description
1 polymer ?
#
loop_
_entity_poly.entity_id
_entity_poly.type
_entity_poly.pdbx_seq_one_letter_code
_entity_poly.pdbx_strand_id
1 'polypeptide(L)' 'MRKLFAVLCTIITLFAIKEAIYVFLSQEADMVKQRPILIVISLSICIPLIVLSLWLWTPRGKKNNQSN' A
#
# COMPACT_ATOMS: atom_id res chain seq x y z
N MET A 1 -3.28 -15.67 12.18
CA MET A 1 -2.19 -15.30 11.24
C MET A 1 -2.62 -14.29 10.16
N ARG A 2 -3.58 -14.56 9.26
CA ARG A 2 -3.96 -13.61 8.17
C ARG A 2 -4.43 -12.23 8.65
N LYS A 3 -5.18 -12.15 9.76
CA LYS A 3 -5.63 -10.88 10.35
C LYS A 3 -4.45 -9.97 10.77
N LEU A 4 -3.35 -10.55 11.25
CA LEU A 4 -2.17 -9.78 11.67
C LEU A 4 -1.46 -9.14 10.47
N PHE A 5 -1.30 -9.91 9.38
CA PHE A 5 -0.80 -9.36 8.12
C PHE A 5 -1.71 -8.26 7.58
N ALA A 6 -3.04 -8.39 7.74
CA ALA A 6 -3.99 -7.39 7.23
C ALA A 6 -3.87 -6.07 7.99
N VAL A 7 -3.66 -6.14 9.31
CA VAL A 7 -3.38 -4.99 10.17
C VAL A 7 -2.02 -4.36 9.83
N LEU A 8 -0.97 -5.16 9.64
CA LEU A 8 0.35 -4.64 9.23
C LEU A 8 0.29 -3.98 7.85
N CYS A 9 -0.42 -4.59 6.90
CA CYS A 9 -0.55 -4.05 5.54
C CYS A 9 -1.33 -2.73 5.52
N THR A 10 -2.36 -2.60 6.36
CA THR A 10 -3.08 -1.31 6.52
C THR A 10 -2.21 -0.24 7.16
N ILE A 11 -1.41 -0.56 8.18
CA ILE A 11 -0.46 0.38 8.79
C ILE A 11 0.58 0.87 7.76
N ILE A 12 1.17 -0.06 6.99
CA ILE A 12 2.16 0.30 5.97
C ILE A 12 1.51 1.13 4.85
N THR A 13 0.28 0.81 4.45
CA THR A 13 -0.48 1.58 3.46
C THR A 13 -0.73 3.01 3.94
N LEU A 14 -1.10 3.20 5.21
CA LEU A 14 -1.26 4.54 5.81
C LEU A 14 0.05 5.32 5.81
N PHE A 15 1.16 4.66 6.11
CA PHE A 15 2.49 5.28 6.07
C PHE A 15 2.88 5.70 4.66
N ALA A 16 2.64 4.83 3.66
CA ALA A 16 2.89 5.14 2.26
C ALA A 16 2.04 6.30 1.75
N ILE A 17 0.77 6.40 2.18
CA ILE A 17 -0.10 7.56 1.88
C ILE A 17 0.46 8.84 2.49
N LYS A 18 0.91 8.81 3.75
CA LYS A 18 1.53 9.98 4.40
C LYS A 18 2.76 10.46 3.62
N GLU A 19 3.65 9.55 3.24
CA GLU A 19 4.85 9.87 2.46
C GLU A 19 4.49 10.39 1.07
N ALA A 20 3.48 9.80 0.41
CA ALA A 20 2.97 10.32 -0.86
C ALA A 20 2.50 11.77 -0.71
N ILE A 21 1.66 12.05 0.29
CA ILE A 21 1.14 13.39 0.58
C ILE A 21 2.29 14.37 0.86
N TYR A 22 3.31 13.96 1.62
CA TYR A 22 4.51 14.77 1.87
C TYR A 22 5.24 15.08 0.55
N VAL A 23 5.49 14.07 -0.28
CA VAL A 23 6.12 14.25 -1.60
C VAL A 23 5.32 15.18 -2.51
N PHE A 24 3.98 15.13 -2.46
CA PHE A 24 3.12 16.00 -3.27
C PHE A 24 3.05 17.45 -2.74
N LEU A 25 3.04 17.64 -1.42
CA LEU A 25 2.91 18.96 -0.78
C LEU A 25 4.24 19.68 -0.59
N SER A 26 5.35 18.96 -0.46
CA SER A 26 6.66 19.58 -0.22
C SER A 26 7.08 20.46 -1.40
N GLN A 27 7.15 21.76 -1.15
CA GLN A 27 7.59 22.79 -2.09
C GLN A 27 9.10 23.06 -1.99
N GLU A 28 9.85 22.17 -1.34
CA GLU A 28 11.29 22.29 -1.19
C GLU A 28 11.98 22.29 -2.56
N ALA A 29 12.87 23.27 -2.80
CA ALA A 29 13.44 23.54 -4.12
C ALA A 29 14.18 22.34 -4.74
N ASP A 30 14.79 21.49 -3.91
CA ASP A 30 15.43 20.24 -4.35
C ASP A 30 14.41 19.13 -4.67
N MET A 31 13.30 19.06 -3.93
CA MET A 31 12.21 18.15 -4.24
C MET A 31 11.49 18.54 -5.52
N VAL A 32 11.36 19.84 -5.85
CA VAL A 32 10.67 20.30 -7.08
C VAL A 32 11.37 19.79 -8.35
N LYS A 33 12.71 19.74 -8.37
CA LYS A 33 13.48 19.22 -9.51
C LYS A 33 13.36 17.70 -9.67
N GLN A 34 13.21 16.97 -8.57
CA GLN A 34 13.10 15.51 -8.56
C GLN A 34 11.67 14.99 -8.33
N ARG A 35 10.67 15.89 -8.32
CA ARG A 35 9.24 15.58 -8.19
C ARG A 35 8.79 14.38 -9.02
N PRO A 36 9.09 14.28 -10.33
CA PRO A 36 8.64 13.13 -11.12
C PRO A 36 9.25 11.82 -10.63
N ILE A 37 10.52 11.81 -10.20
CA ILE A 37 11.19 10.62 -9.65
C ILE A 37 10.60 10.23 -8.30
N LEU A 38 10.38 11.21 -7.40
CA LEU A 38 9.80 10.96 -6.08
C LEU A 38 8.35 10.45 -6.17
N ILE A 39 7.56 10.99 -7.12
CA ILE A 39 6.21 10.52 -7.41
C ILE A 39 6.23 9.08 -7.92
N VAL A 40 7.15 8.73 -8.84
CA VAL A 40 7.30 7.36 -9.36
C VAL A 40 7.70 6.39 -8.26
N ILE A 41 8.62 6.76 -7.37
CA ILE A 41 9.03 5.93 -6.23
C ILE A 41 7.85 5.70 -5.27
N SER A 42 7.13 6.78 -4.93
CA SER A 42 5.95 6.70 -4.07
C SER A 42 4.87 5.79 -4.68
N LEU A 43 4.57 5.93 -5.97
CA LEU A 43 3.63 5.08 -6.70
C LEU A 43 4.13 3.62 -6.78
N SER A 44 5.41 3.41 -7.05
CA SER A 44 6.02 2.08 -7.15
C SER A 44 5.95 1.30 -5.85
N ILE A 45 5.87 1.98 -4.69
CA ILE A 45 5.71 1.36 -3.38
C ILE A 45 4.21 1.19 -3.06
N CYS A 46 3.39 2.21 -3.33
CA CYS A 46 1.94 2.17 -3.09
C CYS A 46 1.23 1.08 -3.89
N ILE A 47 1.52 0.91 -5.17
CA ILE A 47 0.85 -0.08 -6.04
C ILE A 47 0.98 -1.51 -5.51
N PRO A 48 2.19 -2.07 -5.27
CA PRO A 48 2.33 -3.42 -4.74
C PRO A 48 1.73 -3.57 -3.33
N LEU A 49 1.77 -2.52 -2.50
CA LEU A 49 1.12 -2.51 -1.19
C LEU A 49 -0.40 -2.62 -1.28
N ILE A 50 -1.03 -1.88 -2.20
CA ILE A 50 -2.47 -1.96 -2.45
C ILE A 50 -2.85 -3.36 -2.95
N VAL A 51 -2.09 -3.91 -3.89
CA VAL A 51 -2.31 -5.27 -4.41
C VAL A 51 -2.18 -6.31 -3.30
N LEU A 52 -1.14 -6.23 -2.49
CA LEU A 52 -0.95 -7.11 -1.32
C LEU A 52 -2.08 -6.95 -0.30
N SER A 53 -2.51 -5.72 -0.03
CA SER A 53 -3.61 -5.41 0.89
C SER A 53 -4.93 -6.01 0.42
N LEU A 54 -5.30 -5.79 -0.86
CA LEU A 54 -6.49 -6.39 -1.48
C LEU A 54 -6.41 -7.92 -1.55
N TRP A 55 -5.24 -8.47 -1.89
CA TRP A 55 -5.04 -9.91 -1.97
C TRP A 55 -5.16 -10.57 -0.59
N LEU A 56 -4.74 -9.86 0.45
CA LEU A 56 -4.83 -10.35 1.81
C LEU A 56 -6.23 -10.20 2.41
N TRP A 57 -6.95 -9.16 2.01
CA TRP A 57 -8.36 -8.97 2.35
C TRP A 57 -9.28 -9.92 1.58
N THR A 58 -8.84 -10.42 0.42
CA THR A 58 -9.58 -11.43 -0.35
C THR A 58 -9.89 -12.62 0.57
N PRO A 59 -11.17 -12.83 0.91
CA PRO A 59 -11.54 -13.99 1.68
C PRO A 59 -11.25 -15.19 0.78
N ARG A 60 -10.30 -16.04 1.18
CA ARG A 60 -10.18 -17.38 0.61
C ARG A 60 -11.54 -18.01 0.89
N GLY A 61 -12.39 -18.04 -0.14
CA GLY A 61 -13.73 -18.60 -0.06
C GLY A 61 -13.59 -19.92 0.68
N LYS A 62 -14.28 -20.01 1.82
CA LYS A 62 -14.42 -21.26 2.54
C LYS A 62 -14.96 -22.22 1.50
N LYS A 63 -14.08 -23.08 0.95
CA LYS A 63 -14.50 -24.26 0.21
C LYS A 63 -15.10 -25.16 1.27
N ASN A 64 -16.31 -24.81 1.68
CA ASN A 64 -17.23 -25.68 2.37
C ASN A 64 -17.71 -26.68 1.32
N ASN A 65 -16.81 -27.54 0.85
CA ASN A 65 -17.23 -28.84 0.36
C ASN A 65 -17.27 -29.71 1.62
N GLN A 66 -18.38 -29.50 2.30
CA GLN A 66 -18.94 -30.30 3.36
C GLN A 66 -18.92 -31.78 2.93
N SER A 67 -18.33 -32.59 3.80
CA SER A 67 -18.54 -34.02 4.01
C SER A 67 -19.62 -34.67 3.13
N ASN A 68 -19.23 -35.67 2.34
CA ASN A 68 -19.88 -36.98 2.33
C ASN A 68 -18.83 -38.03 1.95
#